data_AF-F2F998-F1
#
_entry.id   AF-F2F998-F1
#
_cell.length_a   1.000
_cell.length_b   1.000
_cell.length_c   1.000
_cell.angle_alpha   90.00
_cell.angle_beta   90.00
_cell.angle_gamma   90.00
#
_symmetry.space_group_name_H-M   'P 1'
#
loop_
_entity.id
_entity.type
_entity.pdbx_description
1 polymer ?
#
loop_
_entity_poly.entity_id
_entity_poly.type
_entity_poly.pdbx_seq_one_letter_code
_entity_poly.pdbx_strand_id
1 'polypeptide(L)'
;MLSQLSVQKVTKQATLNRTTFYLHYEDINHLMDDLTKEIFNEVTEKITDLNHIHLLNEKEHLVELLNYLASQKHALRLLFQFEQFEKVLYQLMKQLIDTRRLNSDRVSSKSLVDSHIKAASLVGVISWWLKDGGQFSGPYIADQIHLMYRT
;
A
#
# COMPACT_ATOMS: atom_id res chain seq x y z
N MET A 1 -19.47 -3.22 -7.96
CA MET A 1 -18.88 -4.54 -8.30
C MET A 1 -19.07 -5.58 -7.20
N LEU A 2 -19.04 -5.22 -5.91
CA LEU A 2 -19.18 -6.18 -4.79
C LEU A 2 -20.59 -6.83 -4.66
N SER A 3 -21.65 -6.21 -5.19
CA SER A 3 -23.03 -6.71 -5.11
C SER A 3 -23.31 -8.01 -5.88
N GLN A 4 -22.35 -8.54 -6.64
CA GLN A 4 -22.50 -9.79 -7.40
C GLN A 4 -21.72 -10.97 -6.80
N LEU A 5 -20.93 -10.75 -5.74
CA LEU A 5 -20.20 -11.81 -5.06
C LEU A 5 -21.17 -12.52 -4.10
N SER A 6 -21.18 -13.85 -4.10
CA SER A 6 -22.03 -14.64 -3.22
C SER A 6 -21.25 -15.80 -2.63
N VAL A 7 -21.67 -16.25 -1.44
CA VAL A 7 -21.11 -17.44 -0.79
C VAL A 7 -21.06 -18.62 -1.75
N GLN A 8 -22.13 -18.84 -2.54
CA GLN A 8 -22.19 -19.92 -3.51
C GLN A 8 -21.11 -19.83 -4.61
N LYS A 9 -20.82 -18.63 -5.13
CA LYS A 9 -19.77 -18.46 -6.15
C LYS A 9 -18.39 -18.73 -5.56
N VAL A 10 -18.11 -18.19 -4.38
CA VAL A 10 -16.84 -18.39 -3.67
C VAL A 10 -16.63 -19.85 -3.33
N THR A 11 -17.63 -20.50 -2.71
CA THR A 11 -17.51 -21.90 -2.31
C THR A 11 -17.32 -22.83 -3.53
N LYS A 12 -18.00 -22.54 -4.64
CA LYS A 12 -17.86 -23.29 -5.89
C LYS A 12 -16.46 -23.15 -6.49
N GLN A 13 -15.91 -21.94 -6.51
CA GLN A 13 -14.57 -21.69 -7.06
C GLN A 13 -13.46 -22.30 -6.21
N ALA A 14 -13.62 -22.27 -4.88
CA ALA A 14 -12.67 -22.83 -3.94
C ALA A 14 -12.91 -24.33 -3.65
N THR A 15 -13.82 -24.99 -4.37
CA THR A 15 -14.15 -26.43 -4.22
C THR A 15 -14.48 -26.82 -2.77
N LEU A 16 -15.19 -25.95 -2.04
CA LEU A 16 -15.60 -26.16 -0.65
C LEU A 16 -17.12 -26.16 -0.52
N ASN A 17 -17.62 -26.80 0.55
CA ASN A 17 -19.06 -26.80 0.83
C ASN A 17 -19.45 -25.54 1.64
N ARG A 18 -20.71 -25.13 1.56
CA ARG A 18 -21.21 -23.94 2.27
C ARG A 18 -21.13 -24.08 3.79
N THR A 19 -21.29 -25.28 4.34
CA THR A 19 -21.17 -25.54 5.77
C THR A 19 -19.77 -25.18 6.27
N THR A 20 -18.72 -25.59 5.56
CA THR A 20 -17.32 -25.26 5.86
C THR A 20 -17.07 -23.76 5.76
N PHE A 21 -17.66 -23.06 4.78
CA PHE A 21 -17.60 -21.60 4.73
C PHE A 21 -18.17 -20.96 6.00
N TYR A 22 -19.37 -21.38 6.40
CA TYR A 22 -20.06 -20.82 7.57
C TYR A 22 -19.44 -21.23 8.92
N LEU A 23 -18.49 -22.18 8.95
CA LEU A 23 -17.67 -22.42 10.15
C LEU A 23 -16.70 -21.28 10.43
N HIS A 24 -16.31 -20.52 9.40
CA HIS A 24 -15.29 -19.48 9.50
C HIS A 24 -15.85 -18.08 9.30
N TYR A 25 -16.90 -17.92 8.47
CA TYR A 25 -17.43 -16.61 8.10
C TYR A 25 -18.95 -16.59 8.16
N GLU A 26 -19.50 -15.52 8.76
CA GLU A 26 -20.95 -15.32 8.87
C GLU A 26 -21.60 -15.10 7.50
N ASP A 27 -20.95 -14.30 6.66
CA ASP A 27 -21.38 -14.01 5.31
C ASP A 27 -20.20 -13.62 4.41
N ILE A 28 -20.52 -13.13 3.20
CA ILE A 28 -19.50 -12.68 2.26
C ILE A 28 -18.79 -11.41 2.72
N ASN A 29 -19.45 -10.55 3.48
CA ASN A 29 -18.88 -9.31 3.96
C ASN A 29 -17.85 -9.59 5.06
N HIS A 30 -18.14 -10.52 5.98
CA HIS A 30 -17.18 -10.96 7.00
C HIS A 30 -15.89 -11.51 6.36
N LEU A 31 -15.98 -12.38 5.33
CA LEU A 31 -14.80 -12.83 4.59
C LEU A 31 -14.03 -11.65 3.97
N MET A 32 -14.74 -10.71 3.34
CA MET A 32 -14.11 -9.55 2.71
C MET A 32 -13.41 -8.64 3.72
N ASP A 33 -14.01 -8.44 4.89
CA ASP A 33 -13.42 -7.63 5.97
C ASP A 33 -12.14 -8.29 6.50
N ASP A 34 -12.14 -9.60 6.68
CA ASP A 34 -10.95 -10.32 7.16
C ASP A 34 -9.82 -10.34 6.14
N LEU A 35 -10.12 -10.59 4.86
CA LEU A 35 -9.13 -10.47 3.78
C LEU A 35 -8.58 -9.04 3.69
N THR A 36 -9.46 -8.05 3.86
CA THR A 36 -9.07 -6.64 3.85
C THR A 36 -8.09 -6.33 4.99
N LYS A 37 -8.37 -6.82 6.21
CA LYS A 37 -7.48 -6.69 7.37
C LYS A 37 -6.14 -7.40 7.14
N GLU A 38 -6.15 -8.58 6.55
CA GLU A 38 -4.93 -9.35 6.26
C GLU A 38 -4.00 -8.60 5.30
N ILE A 39 -4.51 -8.19 4.13
CA ILE A 39 -3.73 -7.44 3.14
C ILE A 39 -3.26 -6.10 3.74
N PHE A 40 -4.12 -5.45 4.53
CA PHE A 40 -3.77 -4.21 5.23
C PHE A 40 -2.61 -4.40 6.21
N ASN A 41 -2.62 -5.49 6.97
CA ASN A 41 -1.54 -5.83 7.90
C ASN A 41 -0.24 -6.11 7.16
N GLU A 42 -0.27 -6.89 6.08
CA GLU A 42 0.94 -7.17 5.28
C GLU A 42 1.57 -5.91 4.68
N VAL A 43 0.75 -5.00 4.14
CA VAL A 43 1.21 -3.70 3.61
C VAL A 43 1.83 -2.86 4.72
N THR A 44 1.20 -2.86 5.90
CA THR A 44 1.68 -2.14 7.08
C THR A 44 3.03 -2.69 7.55
N GLU A 45 3.15 -4.01 7.64
CA GLU A 45 4.40 -4.70 7.99
C GLU A 45 5.50 -4.38 6.99
N LYS A 46 5.23 -4.48 5.68
CA LYS A 46 6.23 -4.15 4.65
C LYS A 46 6.70 -2.70 4.71
N ILE A 47 5.81 -1.73 4.93
CA ILE A 47 6.23 -0.34 5.09
C ILE A 47 7.00 -0.14 6.40
N THR A 48 6.65 -0.87 7.46
CA THR A 48 7.34 -0.82 8.74
C THR A 48 8.74 -1.44 8.66
N ASP A 49 8.91 -2.56 7.94
CA ASP A 49 10.22 -3.16 7.67
C ASP A 49 11.17 -2.16 7.01
N LEU A 50 10.66 -1.34 6.07
CA LEU A 50 11.42 -0.27 5.43
C LEU A 50 11.85 0.86 6.38
N ASN A 51 11.25 0.98 7.57
CA ASN A 51 11.69 1.90 8.63
C ASN A 51 12.94 1.35 9.36
N HIS A 52 13.09 0.03 9.44
CA HIS A 52 14.14 -0.62 10.22
C HIS A 52 15.45 -0.84 9.45
N ILE A 53 15.43 -0.75 8.12
CA ILE A 53 16.64 -0.88 7.30
C ILE A 53 17.47 0.42 7.40
N HIS A 54 18.46 0.40 8.29
CA HIS A 54 19.50 1.41 8.36
C HIS A 54 20.39 1.33 7.12
N LEU A 55 20.33 2.38 6.29
CA LEU A 55 21.39 2.84 5.39
C LEU A 55 21.85 1.80 4.36
N LEU A 56 21.26 1.85 3.16
CA LEU A 56 21.93 1.88 1.85
C LEU A 56 20.81 2.11 0.78
N ASN A 57 20.87 3.26 0.11
CA ASN A 57 20.05 3.67 -1.06
C ASN A 57 18.51 3.80 -0.89
N GLU A 58 18.03 5.01 -0.55
CA GLU A 58 16.58 5.35 -0.44
C GLU A 58 15.76 4.98 -1.69
N LYS A 59 16.38 5.02 -2.87
CA LYS A 59 15.73 4.70 -4.14
C LYS A 59 15.45 3.21 -4.28
N GLU A 60 16.39 2.36 -3.87
CA GLU A 60 16.23 0.89 -3.96
C GLU A 60 15.07 0.42 -3.07
N HIS A 61 14.97 0.94 -1.85
CA HIS A 61 13.83 0.67 -0.96
C HIS A 61 12.50 1.17 -1.52
N LEU A 62 12.48 2.33 -2.19
CA LEU A 62 11.27 2.80 -2.86
C LEU A 62 10.87 1.86 -4.00
N VAL A 63 11.84 1.37 -4.77
CA VAL A 63 11.61 0.39 -5.84
C VAL A 63 11.07 -0.93 -5.27
N GLU A 64 11.64 -1.43 -4.17
CA GLU A 64 11.17 -2.64 -3.51
C GLU A 64 9.73 -2.51 -3.01
N LEU A 65 9.41 -1.40 -2.34
CA LEU A 65 8.05 -1.07 -1.93
C LEU A 65 7.10 -1.07 -3.13
N LEU A 66 7.45 -0.35 -4.20
CA LEU A 66 6.60 -0.24 -5.38
C LEU A 66 6.43 -1.60 -6.07
N ASN A 67 7.47 -2.43 -6.14
CA ASN A 67 7.37 -3.78 -6.70
C ASN A 67 6.45 -4.69 -5.88
N TYR A 68 6.52 -4.62 -4.55
CA TYR A 68 5.57 -5.34 -3.67
C TYR A 68 4.13 -4.84 -3.88
N LEU A 69 3.92 -3.52 -3.94
CA LEU A 69 2.59 -2.97 -4.20
C LEU A 69 2.07 -3.41 -5.59
N ALA A 70 2.94 -3.48 -6.59
CA ALA A 70 2.57 -3.98 -7.91
C ALA A 70 2.20 -5.47 -7.91
N SER A 71 2.90 -6.32 -7.16
CA SER A 71 2.57 -7.74 -7.05
C SER A 71 1.22 -7.97 -6.36
N GLN A 72 0.84 -7.08 -5.44
CA GLN A 72 -0.45 -7.11 -4.73
C GLN A 72 -1.53 -6.21 -5.36
N LYS A 73 -1.33 -5.72 -6.59
CA LYS A 73 -2.17 -4.68 -7.20
C LYS A 73 -3.68 -5.00 -7.22
N HIS A 74 -4.06 -6.26 -7.44
CA HIS A 74 -5.47 -6.64 -7.45
C HIS A 74 -6.11 -6.51 -6.07
N ALA A 75 -5.41 -6.98 -5.04
CA ALA A 75 -5.81 -6.87 -3.64
C ALA A 75 -5.84 -5.39 -3.20
N LEU A 76 -4.80 -4.62 -3.52
CA LEU A 76 -4.72 -3.19 -3.20
C LEU A 76 -5.81 -2.36 -3.87
N ARG A 77 -6.18 -2.67 -5.12
CA ARG A 77 -7.31 -2.00 -5.79
C ARG A 77 -8.63 -2.18 -5.06
N LEU A 78 -8.83 -3.31 -4.37
CA LEU A 78 -9.98 -3.52 -3.49
C LEU A 78 -9.83 -2.70 -2.21
N LEU A 79 -8.63 -2.71 -1.60
CA LEU A 79 -8.36 -1.89 -0.40
C LEU A 79 -8.60 -0.39 -0.63
N PHE A 80 -8.25 0.13 -1.80
CA PHE A 80 -8.52 1.53 -2.15
C PHE A 80 -10.01 1.90 -2.28
N GLN A 81 -10.93 0.93 -2.20
CA GLN A 81 -12.36 1.21 -2.08
C GLN A 81 -12.76 1.53 -0.63
N PHE A 82 -11.92 1.19 0.35
CA PHE A 82 -12.14 1.50 1.75
C PHE A 82 -11.44 2.81 2.11
N GLU A 83 -12.21 3.82 2.53
CA GLU A 83 -11.69 5.15 2.90
C GLU A 83 -10.60 5.08 3.98
N GLN A 84 -10.64 4.06 4.85
CA GLN A 84 -9.67 3.89 5.93
C GLN A 84 -8.28 3.52 5.41
N PHE A 85 -8.18 2.84 4.25
CA PHE A 85 -6.91 2.40 3.70
C PHE A 85 -6.02 3.59 3.29
N GLU A 86 -6.59 4.58 2.60
CA GLU A 86 -5.84 5.75 2.16
C GLU A 86 -5.33 6.57 3.35
N LYS A 87 -6.13 6.69 4.42
CA LYS A 87 -5.73 7.36 5.67
C LYS A 87 -4.54 6.64 6.33
N VAL A 88 -4.55 5.32 6.36
CA VAL A 88 -3.45 4.56 6.98
C VAL A 88 -2.21 4.60 6.11
N LEU A 89 -2.35 4.40 4.80
CA LEU A 89 -1.23 4.51 3.86
C LEU A 89 -0.54 5.88 4.00
N TYR A 90 -1.33 6.95 4.13
CA TYR A 90 -0.81 8.28 4.43
C TYR A 90 -0.04 8.35 5.75
N GLN A 91 -0.59 7.82 6.85
CA GLN A 91 0.09 7.82 8.15
C GLN A 91 1.42 7.06 8.11
N LEU A 92 1.44 5.88 7.47
CA LEU A 92 2.64 5.06 7.31
C LEU A 92 3.71 5.77 6.48
N MET A 93 3.32 6.37 5.34
CA MET A 93 4.24 7.12 4.49
C MET A 93 4.80 8.35 5.21
N LYS A 94 3.98 9.06 5.99
CA LYS A 94 4.44 10.19 6.80
C LYS A 94 5.43 9.74 7.87
N GLN A 95 5.13 8.67 8.60
CA GLN A 95 6.03 8.10 9.61
C GLN A 95 7.38 7.69 9.00
N LEU A 96 7.36 7.06 7.81
CA LEU A 96 8.57 6.70 7.06
C LEU A 96 9.41 7.95 6.71
N ILE A 97 8.77 9.01 6.22
CA ILE A 97 9.44 10.27 5.89
C ILE A 97 10.06 10.91 7.13
N ASP A 98 9.29 11.01 8.23
CA ASP A 98 9.76 11.64 9.46
C ASP A 98 10.92 10.85 10.08
N THR A 99 10.83 9.51 10.12
CA THR A 99 11.89 8.63 10.62
C THR A 99 13.17 8.80 9.83
N ARG A 100 13.09 8.84 8.50
CA ARG A 100 14.26 9.07 7.63
C ARG A 100 14.89 10.45 7.82
N ARG A 101 14.08 11.49 8.07
CA ARG A 101 14.59 12.84 8.37
C ARG A 101 15.34 12.89 9.69
N LEU A 102 14.80 12.25 10.73
CA LEU A 102 15.44 12.20 12.05
C LEU A 102 16.77 11.46 12.01
N ASN A 103 16.88 10.40 11.20
CA ASN A 103 18.10 9.61 11.04
C ASN A 103 19.12 10.22 10.06
N SER A 104 18.80 11.35 9.42
CA SER A 104 19.71 12.02 8.48
C SER A 104 20.49 13.13 9.19
N ASP A 105 21.76 12.87 9.49
CA ASP A 105 22.69 13.85 10.11
C ASP A 105 22.94 15.12 9.27
N ARG A 106 22.39 15.21 8.05
CA ARG A 106 22.83 16.17 7.02
C ARG A 106 21.89 17.34 6.73
N VAL A 107 20.72 17.48 7.34
CA VAL A 107 19.73 18.43 6.80
C VAL A 107 19.55 19.70 7.62
N SER A 108 20.16 20.77 7.11
CA SER A 108 19.66 22.16 7.24
C SER A 108 18.19 22.20 6.81
N SER A 109 17.27 22.41 7.75
CA SER A 109 15.81 22.28 7.54
C SER A 109 15.19 23.26 6.52
N LYS A 110 15.98 24.18 5.96
CA LYS A 110 15.48 25.26 5.11
C LYS A 110 15.11 24.88 3.67
N SER A 111 15.34 23.64 3.22
CA SER A 111 15.11 23.24 1.81
C SER A 111 14.28 21.97 1.62
N LEU A 112 13.75 21.36 2.69
CA LEU A 112 12.93 20.16 2.56
C LEU A 112 11.44 20.53 2.36
N VAL A 113 10.80 19.88 1.40
CA VAL A 113 9.33 19.84 1.28
C VAL A 113 8.73 19.38 2.62
N ASP A 114 7.62 19.97 3.07
CA ASP A 114 6.94 19.54 4.30
C ASP A 114 6.59 18.03 4.29
N SER A 115 6.60 17.35 5.45
CA SER A 115 6.36 15.89 5.48
C SER A 115 4.91 15.53 5.18
N HIS A 116 3.92 16.36 5.52
CA HIS A 116 2.54 16.15 5.13
C HIS A 116 2.37 16.29 3.62
N ILE A 117 2.97 17.32 3.00
CA ILE A 117 2.93 17.52 1.55
C ILE A 117 3.61 16.35 0.84
N LYS A 118 4.81 15.96 1.28
CA LYS A 118 5.54 14.83 0.68
C LYS A 118 4.77 13.52 0.79
N ALA A 119 4.18 13.23 1.95
CA ALA A 119 3.36 12.03 2.16
C ALA A 119 2.10 12.04 1.26
N ALA A 120 1.36 13.14 1.23
CA ALA A 120 0.15 13.26 0.42
C ALA A 120 0.46 13.07 -1.08
N SER A 121 1.53 13.69 -1.58
CA SER A 121 1.96 13.54 -2.97
C SER A 121 2.34 12.09 -3.30
N LEU A 122 3.09 11.41 -2.43
CA LEU A 122 3.45 10.00 -2.64
C LEU A 122 2.22 9.09 -2.67
N VAL A 123 1.29 9.27 -1.73
CA VAL A 123 0.02 8.52 -1.70
C VAL A 123 -0.80 8.76 -2.97
N GLY A 124 -0.87 10.00 -3.46
CA GLY A 124 -1.54 10.33 -4.70
C GLY A 124 -0.94 9.61 -5.91
N VAL A 125 0.39 9.64 -6.05
CA VAL A 125 1.12 8.95 -7.14
C VAL A 125 0.90 7.44 -7.08
N ILE A 126 1.04 6.83 -5.89
CA ILE A 126 0.86 5.38 -5.70
C ILE A 126 -0.60 4.98 -5.99
N SER A 127 -1.57 5.75 -5.50
CA SER A 127 -3.00 5.52 -5.73
C SER A 127 -3.33 5.55 -7.22
N TRP A 128 -2.89 6.58 -7.94
CA TRP A 128 -3.08 6.68 -9.39
C TRP A 128 -2.39 5.53 -10.12
N TRP A 129 -1.15 5.21 -9.77
CA TRP A 129 -0.40 4.16 -10.44
C TRP A 129 -1.08 2.79 -10.32
N LEU A 130 -1.57 2.45 -9.12
CA LEU A 130 -2.24 1.18 -8.87
C LEU A 130 -3.62 1.13 -9.53
N LYS A 131 -4.35 2.26 -9.60
CA LYS A 131 -5.68 2.34 -10.23
C LYS A 131 -5.58 2.37 -11.75
N ASP A 132 -4.78 3.25 -12.32
CA ASP A 132 -4.81 3.60 -13.75
C ASP A 132 -3.45 3.42 -14.46
N GLY A 133 -2.33 3.56 -13.74
CA GLY A 133 -0.97 3.52 -14.31
C GLY A 133 -0.36 2.12 -14.49
N GLY A 134 -1.18 1.09 -14.62
CA GLY A 134 -0.76 -0.31 -14.53
C GLY A 134 0.30 -0.80 -15.52
N GLN A 135 0.50 -0.08 -16.61
CA GLN A 135 1.49 -0.33 -17.65
C GLN A 135 2.91 0.09 -17.24
N PHE A 136 3.05 0.91 -16.19
CA PHE A 136 4.34 1.41 -15.73
C PHE A 136 4.93 0.49 -14.67
N SER A 137 6.25 0.29 -14.70
CA SER A 137 6.98 -0.52 -13.73
C SER A 137 7.26 0.26 -12.44
N GLY A 138 7.47 -0.46 -11.33
CA GLY A 138 7.89 0.13 -10.06
C GLY A 138 9.15 1.01 -10.18
N PRO A 139 10.22 0.55 -10.87
CA PRO A 139 11.39 1.38 -11.15
C PRO A 139 11.08 2.70 -11.88
N TYR A 140 10.22 2.67 -12.90
CA TYR A 140 9.84 3.89 -13.62
C TYR A 140 9.14 4.89 -12.69
N ILE A 141 8.21 4.42 -11.86
CA ILE A 141 7.50 5.28 -10.91
C ILE A 141 8.44 5.84 -9.84
N ALA A 142 9.40 5.03 -9.35
CA ALA A 142 10.44 5.50 -8.44
C ALA A 142 11.26 6.64 -9.05
N ASP A 143 11.61 6.55 -10.34
CA ASP A 143 12.31 7.60 -11.06
C ASP A 143 11.48 8.90 -11.16
N GLN A 144 10.19 8.79 -11.50
CA GLN A 144 9.29 9.96 -11.54
C GLN A 144 9.16 10.64 -10.18
N ILE A 145 8.98 9.84 -9.12
CA ILE A 145 8.94 10.33 -7.73
C ILE A 145 10.24 11.06 -7.39
N HIS A 146 11.40 10.51 -7.76
CA HIS A 146 12.68 11.14 -7.47
C HIS A 146 12.82 12.50 -8.17
N LEU A 147 12.39 12.61 -9.42
CA LEU A 147 12.44 13.87 -10.19
C LEU A 147 11.59 14.98 -9.54
N MET A 148 10.43 14.65 -8.98
CA MET A 148 9.55 15.62 -8.31
C MET A 148 10.17 16.30 -7.09
N TYR A 149 11.14 15.65 -6.44
CA TYR A 149 11.75 16.14 -5.19
C TYR A 149 13.19 16.63 -5.35
N ARG A 150 13.66 16.83 -6.58
CA ARG A 150 15.05 17.21 -6.89
C ARG A 150 15.24 18.71 -7.24
N THR A 151 14.17 19.49 -7.31
CA THR A 151 14.20 20.97 -7.40
C THR A 151 14.20 21.62 -6.04
#